data_AF-A0AAV9BEC4-F1
#
_entry.id   AF-A0AAV9BEC4-F1
#
_cell.length_a   1.000
_cell.length_b   1.000
_cell.length_c   1.000
_cell.angle_alpha   90.00
_cell.angle_beta   90.00
_cell.angle_gamma   90.00
#
_symmetry.space_group_name_H-M   'P 1'
#
loop_
_entity.id
_entity.type
_entity.pdbx_description
1 polymer ?
#
loop_
_entity_poly.entity_id
_entity_poly.type
_entity_poly.pdbx_seq_one_letter_code
_entity_poly.pdbx_strand_id
1 'polypeptide(L)'
;MKPLLALLLLLLFFSITSLTHSLQAQHFDYPTAKSSTTWTNNPSSIPHSVTFTDGSIVRSILLRGSLGPRYAFGFYCKAHCYDSPSFLLSIFIVQTNNASSIITSQSLAFPQLVWSANAARPVAENATLALTRDGELILRDSDGSLVWSTATSTKNVTRVSLARTGNLSLLDRLGVVVWQSFDHPTDALLPGQALVEGQRLVDSLGEHSLSVTSDGLFAYIGSDPPQMYYAGLRYGSLDLPTASSAQYMKLDSDGHLRVYEWGVKGWAVVADVLGLSACAYPKVCGTYGICSNGHCSCPVGASGCYSFLRPVNFRRPDLGCSEVTPIDCKAPNYQRMIAFGDVSYFNYVDDRAAAMGGVGVEACKQACLKSCACRAALFRYGSDESSGFCYLLSKVYSMMDNEWEESNFNSTAFVKVQIPPPRVGH
;
A
#
# COMPACT_ATOMS: atom_id res chain seq x y z
N MET A 1 65.27 -32.57 -59.96
CA MET A 1 64.12 -32.16 -59.10
C MET A 1 64.15 -32.99 -57.83
N LYS A 2 63.88 -32.34 -56.70
CA LYS A 2 64.33 -32.65 -55.32
C LYS A 2 63.92 -34.02 -54.75
N PRO A 3 64.77 -34.71 -53.96
CA PRO A 3 64.33 -35.77 -53.05
C PRO A 3 63.90 -35.19 -51.69
N LEU A 4 62.95 -35.90 -51.06
CA LEU A 4 62.36 -35.64 -49.75
C LEU A 4 63.41 -35.68 -48.62
N LEU A 5 63.31 -34.73 -47.68
CA LEU A 5 63.93 -34.81 -46.36
C LEU A 5 62.80 -34.83 -45.31
N ALA A 6 62.80 -35.87 -44.48
CA ALA A 6 61.81 -36.15 -43.46
C ALA A 6 61.83 -35.11 -42.32
N LEU A 7 60.64 -34.66 -41.90
CA LEU A 7 60.46 -33.79 -40.73
C LEU A 7 60.00 -34.64 -39.53
N LEU A 8 60.84 -34.66 -38.51
CA LEU A 8 60.62 -35.30 -37.21
C LEU A 8 59.60 -34.45 -36.40
N LEU A 9 58.45 -35.01 -36.00
CA LEU A 9 57.53 -34.36 -35.06
C LEU A 9 57.69 -35.00 -33.66
N LEU A 10 58.23 -34.24 -32.71
CA LEU A 10 58.17 -34.55 -31.28
C LEU A 10 56.79 -34.14 -30.73
N LEU A 11 56.04 -35.10 -30.19
CA LEU A 11 54.81 -34.84 -29.43
C LEU A 11 55.15 -34.73 -27.94
N LEU A 12 55.06 -33.51 -27.40
CA LEU A 12 55.09 -33.25 -25.95
C LEU A 12 53.66 -33.41 -25.38
N PHE A 13 53.45 -34.43 -24.55
CA PHE A 13 52.23 -34.59 -23.76
C PHE A 13 52.30 -33.67 -22.53
N PHE A 14 51.44 -32.64 -22.47
CA PHE A 14 51.12 -31.95 -21.22
C PHE A 14 49.94 -32.64 -20.57
N SER A 15 50.19 -33.36 -19.48
CA SER A 15 49.18 -33.91 -18.59
C SER A 15 48.57 -32.79 -17.74
N ILE A 16 47.36 -32.33 -18.11
CA ILE A 16 46.54 -31.47 -17.25
C ILE A 16 45.73 -32.39 -16.34
N THR A 17 46.12 -32.49 -15.07
CA THR A 17 45.26 -33.06 -14.03
C THR A 17 44.14 -32.06 -13.74
N SER A 18 42.95 -32.33 -14.28
CA SER A 18 41.75 -31.59 -13.95
C SER A 18 41.27 -31.95 -12.54
N LEU A 19 41.50 -31.03 -11.59
CA LEU A 19 40.76 -30.97 -10.33
C LEU A 19 39.29 -30.70 -10.66
N THR A 20 38.46 -31.74 -10.63
CA THR A 20 37.01 -31.62 -10.72
C THR A 20 36.46 -31.15 -9.37
N HIS A 21 36.44 -29.83 -9.15
CA HIS A 21 35.50 -29.26 -8.19
C HIS A 21 34.13 -29.21 -8.84
N SER A 22 33.22 -30.06 -8.38
CA SER A 22 31.81 -29.97 -8.74
C SER A 22 31.21 -28.70 -8.13
N LEU A 23 31.22 -27.60 -8.88
CA LEU A 23 30.30 -26.50 -8.66
C LEU A 23 28.92 -26.97 -9.11
N GLN A 24 28.18 -27.60 -8.21
CA GLN A 24 26.76 -27.84 -8.45
C GLN A 24 26.05 -26.49 -8.38
N ALA A 25 25.83 -25.86 -9.53
CA ALA A 25 24.97 -24.69 -9.64
C ALA A 25 23.60 -25.05 -9.05
N GLN A 26 23.21 -24.40 -7.95
CA GLN A 26 21.89 -24.60 -7.35
C GLN A 26 20.81 -24.26 -8.39
N HIS A 27 19.81 -25.12 -8.54
CA HIS A 27 18.73 -24.90 -9.49
C HIS A 27 17.79 -23.82 -8.93
N PHE A 28 17.72 -22.65 -9.56
CA PHE A 28 16.99 -21.46 -9.08
C PHE A 28 15.49 -21.40 -9.45
N ASP A 29 14.89 -22.54 -9.82
CA ASP A 29 13.43 -22.68 -9.99
C ASP A 29 12.98 -23.79 -9.03
N TYR A 30 12.64 -23.39 -7.80
CA TYR A 30 12.18 -24.28 -6.74
C TYR A 30 10.81 -23.80 -6.25
N PRO A 31 9.77 -23.94 -7.09
CA PRO A 31 8.49 -23.31 -6.84
C PRO A 31 7.63 -24.06 -5.83
N THR A 32 8.06 -25.24 -5.38
CA THR A 32 7.24 -26.09 -4.51
C THR A 32 8.03 -26.63 -3.34
N ALA A 33 7.36 -26.82 -2.22
CA ALA A 33 7.86 -27.57 -1.08
C ALA A 33 6.82 -28.57 -0.55
N LYS A 34 7.29 -29.71 -0.06
CA LYS A 34 6.43 -30.79 0.47
C LYS A 34 6.08 -30.55 1.94
N SER A 35 5.02 -31.21 2.41
CA SER A 35 4.64 -31.25 3.83
C SER A 35 5.76 -31.78 4.71
N SER A 36 5.77 -31.36 5.98
CA SER A 36 6.84 -31.62 6.95
C SER A 36 8.16 -30.90 6.65
N THR A 37 8.08 -29.72 6.01
CA THR A 37 9.23 -28.82 5.79
C THR A 37 9.14 -27.63 6.74
N THR A 38 10.27 -27.26 7.34
CA THR A 38 10.41 -26.08 8.21
C THR A 38 11.56 -25.21 7.70
N TRP A 39 11.32 -23.90 7.67
CA TRP A 39 12.32 -22.89 7.33
C TRP A 39 12.52 -21.96 8.51
N THR A 40 13.79 -21.70 8.82
CA THR A 40 14.17 -20.72 9.85
C THR A 40 14.63 -19.44 9.15
N ASN A 41 14.10 -18.31 9.59
CA ASN A 41 14.39 -16.98 9.06
C ASN A 41 15.80 -16.53 9.47
N ASN A 42 16.82 -17.08 8.84
CA ASN A 42 18.22 -16.68 9.02
C ASN A 42 19.03 -16.99 7.75
N PRO A 43 20.20 -16.35 7.54
CA PRO A 43 20.95 -16.48 6.29
C PRO A 43 21.61 -17.85 6.12
N SER A 44 21.81 -18.62 7.20
CA SER A 44 22.41 -19.95 7.14
C SER A 44 21.42 -21.04 6.75
N SER A 45 20.13 -20.87 7.06
CA SER A 45 19.09 -21.87 6.80
C SER A 45 18.39 -21.68 5.46
N ILE A 46 18.38 -20.44 4.93
CA ILE A 46 17.75 -20.12 3.65
C ILE A 46 18.85 -19.80 2.62
N PRO A 47 19.08 -20.67 1.62
CA PRO A 47 20.20 -20.53 0.68
C PRO A 47 20.20 -19.21 -0.09
N HIS A 48 19.01 -18.65 -0.34
CA HIS A 48 18.83 -17.43 -1.10
C HIS A 48 18.48 -16.25 -0.18
N SER A 49 19.45 -15.91 0.69
CA SER A 49 19.41 -14.73 1.55
C SER A 49 20.24 -13.61 0.92
N VAL A 50 19.57 -12.54 0.52
CA VAL A 50 20.17 -11.46 -0.28
C VAL A 50 19.87 -10.12 0.37
N THR A 51 20.90 -9.28 0.43
CA THR A 51 20.77 -7.88 0.88
C THR A 51 20.98 -6.94 -0.30
N PHE A 52 20.07 -5.98 -0.44
CA PHE A 52 20.07 -4.97 -1.49
C PHE A 52 20.77 -3.69 -1.02
N THR A 53 21.13 -2.83 -1.98
CA THR A 53 21.82 -1.56 -1.70
C THR A 53 20.96 -0.52 -0.96
N ASP A 54 19.63 -0.66 -0.95
CA ASP A 54 18.71 0.11 -0.10
C ASP A 54 18.63 -0.42 1.34
N GLY A 55 19.39 -1.47 1.67
CA GLY A 55 19.39 -2.14 2.96
C GLY A 55 18.20 -3.06 3.19
N SER A 56 17.35 -3.30 2.18
CA SER A 56 16.32 -4.34 2.26
C SER A 56 16.94 -5.73 2.16
N ILE A 57 16.28 -6.72 2.78
CA ILE A 57 16.74 -8.12 2.80
C ILE A 57 15.61 -9.02 2.30
N VAL A 58 15.91 -9.93 1.38
CA VAL A 58 15.01 -11.02 0.97
C VAL A 58 15.62 -12.36 1.30
N ARG A 59 14.80 -13.28 1.77
CA ARG A 59 15.14 -14.69 2.01
C ARG A 59 14.12 -15.55 1.29
N SER A 60 14.50 -16.05 0.12
CA SER A 60 13.59 -16.77 -0.76
C SER A 60 13.49 -18.24 -0.36
N ILE A 61 12.28 -18.67 0.02
CA ILE A 61 11.91 -20.05 0.33
C ILE A 61 11.45 -20.78 -0.93
N LEU A 62 10.66 -20.09 -1.77
CA LEU A 62 10.26 -20.52 -3.11
C LEU A 62 10.64 -19.45 -4.12
N LEU A 63 11.09 -19.85 -5.30
CA LEU A 63 11.40 -18.95 -6.41
C LEU A 63 10.88 -19.59 -7.71
N ARG A 64 10.19 -18.80 -8.53
CA ARG A 64 9.59 -19.28 -9.79
C ARG A 64 10.21 -18.60 -11.00
N GLY A 65 10.95 -19.37 -11.79
CA GLY A 65 11.58 -18.93 -13.05
C GLY A 65 13.00 -18.34 -12.88
N SER A 66 13.67 -18.08 -14.00
CA SER A 66 15.14 -17.96 -14.04
C SER A 66 15.71 -16.68 -14.64
N LEU A 67 14.91 -15.81 -15.26
CA LEU A 67 15.41 -14.57 -15.90
C LEU A 67 14.43 -13.40 -15.83
N GLY A 68 14.87 -12.21 -15.47
CA GLY A 68 14.05 -11.01 -15.38
C GLY A 68 13.27 -10.92 -14.07
N PRO A 69 12.15 -10.17 -14.02
CA PRO A 69 11.32 -10.07 -12.84
C PRO A 69 10.65 -11.41 -12.53
N ARG A 70 10.87 -11.94 -11.33
CA ARG A 70 10.36 -13.24 -10.87
C ARG A 70 9.71 -13.12 -9.51
N TYR A 71 8.64 -13.89 -9.33
CA TYR A 71 7.99 -14.03 -8.04
C TYR A 71 8.80 -14.98 -7.15
N ALA A 72 9.00 -14.55 -5.93
CA ALA A 72 9.56 -15.35 -4.85
C ALA A 72 8.64 -15.26 -3.63
N PHE A 73 8.68 -16.28 -2.79
CA PHE A 73 7.98 -16.33 -1.52
C PHE A 73 8.97 -16.61 -0.41
N GLY A 74 8.88 -15.89 0.70
CA GLY A 74 9.74 -16.08 1.85
C GLY A 74 9.72 -14.87 2.79
N PHE A 75 10.86 -14.58 3.43
CA PHE A 75 10.95 -13.45 4.36
C PHE A 75 11.49 -12.21 3.67
N TYR A 76 10.82 -11.08 3.87
CA TYR A 76 11.21 -9.77 3.37
C TYR A 76 11.36 -8.81 4.53
N CYS A 77 12.47 -8.09 4.60
CA CYS A 77 12.64 -6.97 5.50
C CYS A 77 12.87 -5.71 4.67
N LYS A 78 12.10 -4.66 4.99
CA LYS A 78 12.10 -3.37 4.29
C LYS A 78 13.42 -2.63 4.51
N ALA A 79 13.74 -1.63 3.68
CA ALA A 79 14.94 -0.80 3.81
C ALA A 79 15.31 -0.44 5.28
N HIS A 80 16.61 -0.41 5.58
CA HIS A 80 17.20 -0.21 6.91
C HIS A 80 17.09 -1.41 7.89
N CYS A 81 17.16 -2.65 7.40
CA CYS A 81 17.12 -3.86 8.23
C CYS A 81 18.29 -4.06 9.19
N TYR A 82 19.41 -3.36 9.01
CA TYR A 82 20.63 -3.62 9.77
C TYR A 82 20.50 -3.27 11.25
N ASP A 83 19.74 -2.22 11.56
CA ASP A 83 19.64 -1.69 12.92
C ASP A 83 18.61 -2.45 13.77
N SER A 84 17.48 -2.83 13.15
CA SER A 84 16.40 -3.57 13.80
C SER A 84 15.70 -4.46 12.79
N PRO A 85 16.20 -5.70 12.59
CA PRO A 85 15.67 -6.59 11.56
C PRO A 85 14.25 -7.03 11.90
N SER A 86 13.32 -6.71 10.99
CA SER A 86 11.89 -6.94 11.14
C SER A 86 11.33 -7.49 9.82
N PHE A 87 10.85 -8.73 9.84
CA PHE A 87 10.54 -9.49 8.64
C PHE A 87 9.04 -9.75 8.45
N LEU A 88 8.62 -9.62 7.20
CA LEU A 88 7.32 -10.02 6.68
C LEU A 88 7.45 -11.34 5.92
N LEU A 89 6.59 -12.30 6.25
CA LEU A 89 6.34 -13.44 5.37
C LEU A 89 5.53 -12.95 4.18
N SER A 90 6.07 -13.11 2.97
CA SER A 90 5.62 -12.33 1.82
C SER A 90 5.86 -12.98 0.48
N ILE A 91 5.12 -12.49 -0.52
CA ILE A 91 5.41 -12.69 -1.94
C ILE A 91 5.99 -11.38 -2.45
N PHE A 92 7.13 -11.46 -3.13
CA PHE A 92 7.84 -10.31 -3.66
C PHE A 92 8.39 -10.58 -5.07
N ILE A 93 8.53 -9.52 -5.84
CA ILE A 93 9.12 -9.56 -7.18
C ILE A 93 10.59 -9.17 -7.07
N VAL A 94 11.49 -10.04 -7.54
CA VAL A 94 12.94 -9.82 -7.59
C VAL A 94 13.45 -9.92 -9.02
N GLN A 95 14.54 -9.22 -9.32
CA GLN A 95 15.23 -9.37 -10.60
C GLN A 95 16.21 -10.54 -10.56
N THR A 96 16.13 -11.39 -11.57
CA THR A 96 17.04 -12.55 -11.76
C THR A 96 17.81 -12.41 -13.06
N ASN A 97 19.08 -12.83 -13.10
CA ASN A 97 19.89 -12.83 -14.32
C ASN A 97 19.95 -14.21 -14.99
N ASN A 98 20.69 -14.37 -16.10
CA ASN A 98 20.82 -15.66 -16.80
C ASN A 98 21.49 -16.76 -15.95
N ALA A 99 22.31 -16.38 -14.96
CA ALA A 99 22.85 -17.32 -13.97
C ALA A 99 21.84 -17.63 -12.86
N SER A 100 20.61 -17.13 -13.00
CA SER A 100 19.49 -17.20 -12.07
C SER A 100 19.77 -16.63 -10.68
N SER A 101 20.82 -15.83 -10.54
CA SER A 101 21.09 -15.11 -9.29
C SER A 101 20.21 -13.87 -9.18
N ILE A 102 19.80 -13.54 -7.96
CA ILE A 102 19.10 -12.28 -7.67
C ILE A 102 20.06 -11.11 -7.88
N ILE A 103 19.63 -10.09 -8.62
CA ILE A 103 20.40 -8.87 -8.88
C ILE A 103 20.23 -7.92 -7.69
N THR A 104 21.33 -7.60 -7.00
CA THR A 104 21.31 -6.91 -5.69
C THR A 104 21.76 -5.45 -5.73
N SER A 105 22.51 -5.08 -6.78
CA SER A 105 23.29 -3.83 -6.83
C SER A 105 22.68 -2.73 -7.71
N GLN A 106 21.63 -3.04 -8.47
CA GLN A 106 20.96 -2.05 -9.32
C GLN A 106 19.85 -1.36 -8.52
N SER A 107 19.92 -0.03 -8.41
CA SER A 107 18.89 0.78 -7.74
C SER A 107 17.49 0.64 -8.36
N LEU A 108 17.43 0.14 -9.59
CA LEU A 108 16.18 -0.12 -10.31
C LEU A 108 15.62 -1.52 -10.02
N ALA A 109 16.38 -2.41 -9.36
CA ALA A 109 16.06 -3.81 -9.16
C ALA A 109 15.61 -4.15 -7.72
N PHE A 110 15.24 -3.13 -6.93
CA PHE A 110 14.77 -3.36 -5.57
C PHE A 110 13.53 -4.25 -5.54
N PRO A 111 13.42 -5.13 -4.52
CA PRO A 111 12.33 -6.08 -4.43
C PRO A 111 11.00 -5.35 -4.25
N GLN A 112 9.97 -5.76 -4.99
CA GLN A 112 8.62 -5.22 -4.84
C GLN A 112 7.78 -6.16 -4.00
N LEU A 113 7.36 -5.72 -2.82
CA LEU A 113 6.43 -6.45 -1.96
C LEU A 113 5.02 -6.37 -2.56
N VAL A 114 4.41 -7.52 -2.87
CA VAL A 114 3.09 -7.60 -3.52
C VAL A 114 2.05 -8.39 -2.72
N TRP A 115 2.48 -9.04 -1.63
CA TRP A 115 1.60 -9.69 -0.66
C TRP A 115 2.34 -9.93 0.65
N SER A 116 1.65 -9.86 1.79
CA SER A 116 2.22 -10.24 3.08
C SER A 116 1.20 -10.87 4.04
N ALA A 117 1.66 -11.82 4.85
CA ALA A 117 0.82 -12.55 5.79
C ALA A 117 0.66 -11.84 7.14
N ASN A 118 1.69 -11.11 7.57
CA ASN A 118 1.87 -10.65 8.94
C ASN A 118 2.24 -9.16 9.04
N ALA A 119 1.68 -8.32 8.16
CA ALA A 119 1.94 -6.87 8.16
C ALA A 119 1.73 -6.21 9.53
N ALA A 120 0.72 -6.64 10.29
CA ALA A 120 0.42 -6.11 11.62
C ALA A 120 1.39 -6.59 12.71
N ARG A 121 2.07 -7.72 12.50
CA ARG A 121 3.02 -8.31 13.45
C ARG A 121 4.23 -8.91 12.72
N PRO A 122 5.17 -8.05 12.27
CA PRO A 122 6.45 -8.52 11.73
C PRO A 122 7.19 -9.42 12.73
N VAL A 123 7.99 -10.34 12.22
CA VAL A 123 8.75 -11.31 13.03
C VAL A 123 10.24 -10.99 13.07
N ALA A 124 10.93 -11.46 14.11
CA ALA A 124 12.36 -11.27 14.26
C ALA A 124 13.18 -12.27 13.41
N GLU A 125 14.49 -12.09 13.44
CA GLU A 125 15.47 -13.10 13.03
C GLU A 125 15.19 -14.43 13.77
N ASN A 126 15.42 -15.57 13.12
CA ASN A 126 15.17 -16.92 13.63
C ASN A 126 13.70 -17.31 13.85
N ALA A 127 12.74 -16.49 13.41
CA ALA A 127 11.35 -16.92 13.26
C ALA A 127 11.25 -18.17 12.35
N THR A 128 10.21 -18.99 12.54
CA THR A 128 10.04 -20.25 11.82
C THR A 128 8.76 -20.28 11.00
N LEU A 129 8.87 -20.71 9.75
CA LEU A 129 7.74 -21.07 8.90
C LEU A 129 7.72 -22.59 8.76
N ALA A 130 6.61 -23.24 9.05
CA ALA A 130 6.49 -24.69 8.94
C ALA A 130 5.24 -25.08 8.17
N LEU A 131 5.39 -25.95 7.16
CA LEU A 131 4.27 -26.70 6.60
C LEU A 131 4.15 -28.01 7.39
N THR A 132 3.20 -28.05 8.32
CA THR A 132 3.03 -29.17 9.26
C THR A 132 2.56 -30.45 8.57
N ARG A 133 2.67 -31.58 9.28
CA ARG A 133 2.13 -32.87 8.79
C ARG A 133 0.60 -32.86 8.68
N ASP A 134 -0.06 -32.04 9.48
CA ASP A 134 -1.52 -31.87 9.48
C ASP A 134 -2.02 -30.97 8.35
N GLY A 135 -1.11 -30.45 7.52
CA GLY A 135 -1.45 -29.68 6.33
C GLY A 135 -1.66 -28.19 6.59
N GLU A 136 -1.01 -27.62 7.61
CA GLU A 136 -1.10 -26.21 7.94
C GLU A 136 0.23 -25.49 7.72
N LEU A 137 0.19 -24.31 7.12
CA LEU A 137 1.35 -23.43 7.01
C LEU A 137 1.31 -22.43 8.17
N ILE A 138 2.29 -22.53 9.08
CA ILE A 138 2.31 -21.81 10.35
C ILE A 138 3.58 -20.96 10.45
N LEU A 139 3.41 -19.69 10.79
CA LEU A 139 4.48 -18.75 11.12
C LEU A 139 4.54 -18.56 12.64
N ARG A 140 5.70 -18.83 13.23
CA ARG A 140 6.02 -18.52 14.64
C ARG A 140 7.20 -17.57 14.73
N ASP A 141 7.16 -16.65 15.68
CA ASP A 141 8.29 -15.77 15.97
C ASP A 141 9.42 -16.53 16.67
N SER A 142 10.56 -15.88 16.86
CA SER A 142 11.77 -16.44 17.49
C SER A 142 11.55 -16.94 18.92
N ASP A 143 10.58 -16.37 19.64
CA ASP A 143 10.14 -16.79 20.97
C ASP A 143 9.17 -17.98 20.96
N GLY A 144 8.79 -18.47 19.77
CA GLY A 144 7.82 -19.55 19.57
C GLY A 144 6.36 -19.10 19.55
N SER A 145 6.05 -17.83 19.73
CA SER A 145 4.68 -17.30 19.67
C SER A 145 4.07 -17.48 18.27
N LEU A 146 2.79 -17.83 18.21
CA LEU A 146 2.06 -17.92 16.93
C LEU A 146 1.83 -16.51 16.37
N VAL A 147 2.24 -16.29 15.13
CA VAL A 147 2.08 -14.99 14.44
C VAL A 147 1.00 -15.08 13.39
N TRP A 148 1.01 -16.14 12.58
CA TRP A 148 0.06 -16.32 11.48
C TRP A 148 -0.08 -17.81 11.10
N SER A 149 -1.23 -18.19 10.56
CA SER A 149 -1.47 -19.54 10.04
C SER A 149 -2.53 -19.53 8.93
N THR A 150 -2.47 -20.51 8.03
CA THR A 150 -3.49 -20.70 6.97
C THR A 150 -4.81 -21.28 7.49
N ALA A 151 -4.88 -21.78 8.72
CA ALA A 151 -6.06 -22.46 9.27
C ALA A 151 -6.55 -23.62 8.38
N THR A 152 -5.59 -24.35 7.81
CA THR A 152 -5.83 -25.51 6.92
C THR A 152 -5.53 -26.85 7.59
N SER A 153 -5.36 -26.87 8.91
CA SER A 153 -5.18 -28.11 9.65
C SER A 153 -6.28 -29.12 9.30
N THR A 154 -5.91 -30.39 9.14
CA THR A 154 -6.76 -31.52 8.73
C THR A 154 -7.30 -31.48 7.29
N LYS A 155 -6.94 -30.47 6.48
CA LYS A 155 -7.39 -30.36 5.07
C LYS A 155 -6.48 -31.09 4.07
N ASN A 156 -5.72 -32.09 4.52
CA ASN A 156 -4.86 -32.95 3.69
C ASN A 156 -3.87 -32.22 2.76
N VAL A 157 -3.42 -31.01 3.12
CA VAL A 157 -2.39 -30.30 2.35
C VAL A 157 -1.09 -31.10 2.37
N THR A 158 -0.50 -31.28 1.20
CA THR A 158 0.79 -31.99 1.05
C THR A 158 1.87 -31.16 0.41
N ARG A 159 1.52 -30.01 -0.18
CA ARG A 159 2.46 -29.19 -0.93
C ARG A 159 2.05 -27.73 -0.89
N VAL A 160 3.05 -26.85 -0.76
CA VAL A 160 2.92 -25.42 -1.10
C VAL A 160 3.54 -25.19 -2.47
N SER A 161 2.94 -24.34 -3.29
CA SER A 161 3.35 -24.07 -4.67
C SER A 161 3.21 -22.59 -5.01
N LEU A 162 4.25 -22.00 -5.61
CA LEU A 162 4.24 -20.65 -6.17
C LEU A 162 4.06 -20.70 -7.69
N ALA A 163 2.96 -20.15 -8.18
CA ALA A 163 2.64 -20.09 -9.60
C ALA A 163 3.44 -18.99 -10.33
N ARG A 164 3.46 -19.06 -11.67
CA ARG A 164 4.07 -18.00 -12.51
C ARG A 164 3.31 -16.66 -12.43
N THR A 165 2.05 -16.70 -12.03
CA THR A 165 1.22 -15.52 -11.77
C THR A 165 1.51 -14.88 -10.41
N GLY A 166 2.37 -15.48 -9.59
CA GLY A 166 2.63 -15.06 -8.21
C GLY A 166 1.65 -15.62 -7.19
N ASN A 167 0.63 -16.39 -7.61
CA ASN A 167 -0.29 -17.04 -6.67
C ASN A 167 0.44 -18.13 -5.86
N LEU A 168 0.41 -18.01 -4.53
CA LEU A 168 0.90 -19.03 -3.61
C LEU A 168 -0.27 -19.92 -3.19
N SER A 169 -0.21 -21.21 -3.47
CA SER A 169 -1.29 -22.15 -3.19
C SER A 169 -0.83 -23.32 -2.32
N LEU A 170 -1.68 -23.71 -1.36
CA LEU A 170 -1.57 -24.98 -0.63
C LEU A 170 -2.44 -26.02 -1.36
N LEU A 171 -1.83 -27.15 -1.71
CA LEU A 171 -2.43 -28.19 -2.54
C LEU A 171 -2.55 -29.50 -1.75
N ASP A 172 -3.69 -30.19 -1.94
CA ASP A 172 -3.87 -31.54 -1.44
C ASP A 172 -3.10 -32.59 -2.28
N ARG A 173 -3.33 -33.88 -1.98
CA ARG A 173 -2.70 -35.00 -2.72
C ARG A 173 -3.14 -35.09 -4.18
N LEU A 174 -4.37 -34.65 -4.48
CA LEU A 174 -4.96 -34.65 -5.82
C LEU A 174 -4.56 -33.41 -6.62
N GLY A 175 -3.86 -32.45 -6.00
CA GLY A 175 -3.47 -31.19 -6.61
C GLY A 175 -4.58 -30.13 -6.58
N VAL A 176 -5.63 -30.34 -5.78
CA VAL A 176 -6.72 -29.37 -5.58
C VAL A 176 -6.23 -28.26 -4.65
N VAL A 177 -6.59 -27.02 -4.98
CA VAL A 177 -6.28 -25.83 -4.18
C VAL A 177 -7.14 -25.84 -2.91
N VAL A 178 -6.49 -25.89 -1.76
CA VAL A 178 -7.12 -25.84 -0.42
C VAL A 178 -7.11 -24.42 0.14
N TRP A 179 -6.06 -23.66 -0.20
CA TRP A 179 -5.86 -22.26 0.17
C TRP A 179 -5.00 -21.58 -0.89
N GLN A 180 -5.22 -20.29 -1.14
CA GLN A 180 -4.39 -19.51 -2.05
C GLN A 180 -4.28 -18.05 -1.62
N SER A 181 -3.14 -17.42 -1.92
CA SER A 181 -2.88 -16.01 -1.54
C SER A 181 -3.80 -15.03 -2.28
N PHE A 182 -4.26 -15.39 -3.49
CA PHE A 182 -5.14 -14.52 -4.28
C PHE A 182 -6.49 -14.22 -3.60
N ASP A 183 -6.94 -15.09 -2.69
CA ASP A 183 -8.18 -14.90 -1.92
C ASP A 183 -7.99 -13.99 -0.70
N HIS A 184 -6.75 -13.56 -0.43
CA HIS A 184 -6.35 -12.75 0.73
C HIS A 184 -5.49 -11.55 0.31
N PRO A 185 -6.02 -10.61 -0.49
CA PRO A 185 -5.23 -9.46 -0.96
C PRO A 185 -4.80 -8.54 0.21
N THR A 186 -3.68 -7.83 0.04
CA THR A 186 -3.17 -6.85 1.01
C THR A 186 -3.34 -5.42 0.50
N ASP A 187 -2.33 -4.89 -0.16
CA ASP A 187 -2.22 -3.54 -0.73
C ASP A 187 -2.06 -3.60 -2.25
N ALA A 188 -1.87 -4.79 -2.82
CA ALA A 188 -1.62 -5.01 -4.24
C ALA A 188 -2.45 -6.16 -4.83
N LEU A 189 -2.63 -6.10 -6.15
CA LEU A 189 -3.24 -7.13 -6.99
C LEU A 189 -2.28 -7.53 -8.11
N LEU A 190 -2.21 -8.82 -8.37
CA LEU A 190 -1.41 -9.37 -9.48
C LEU A 190 -2.26 -9.68 -10.71
N PRO A 191 -1.68 -9.74 -11.92
CA PRO A 191 -2.40 -10.11 -13.12
C PRO A 191 -3.14 -11.46 -12.98
N GLY A 192 -4.44 -11.44 -13.24
CA GLY A 192 -5.34 -12.60 -13.09
C GLY A 192 -5.92 -12.79 -11.69
N GLN A 193 -5.55 -11.96 -10.71
CA GLN A 193 -6.21 -11.89 -9.41
C GLN A 193 -7.47 -11.01 -9.52
N ALA A 194 -8.58 -11.47 -8.94
CA ALA A 194 -9.79 -10.68 -8.83
C ALA A 194 -9.95 -10.14 -7.40
N LEU A 195 -10.35 -8.87 -7.28
CA LEU A 195 -10.86 -8.32 -6.03
C LEU A 195 -12.38 -8.49 -6.05
N VAL A 196 -12.91 -9.36 -5.18
CA VAL A 196 -14.34 -9.71 -5.15
C VAL A 196 -15.06 -9.07 -3.98
N GLU A 197 -16.39 -9.16 -3.96
CA GLU A 197 -17.22 -8.61 -2.90
C GLU A 197 -16.77 -9.07 -1.50
N GLY A 198 -16.68 -8.12 -0.57
CA GLY A 198 -16.23 -8.36 0.80
C GLY A 198 -14.72 -8.33 1.00
N GLN A 199 -13.93 -8.32 -0.09
CA GLN A 199 -12.49 -8.07 -0.02
C GLN A 199 -12.18 -6.58 -0.07
N ARG A 200 -10.99 -6.23 0.45
CA ARG A 200 -10.46 -4.88 0.40
C ARG A 200 -8.95 -4.88 0.18
N LEU A 201 -8.44 -3.83 -0.46
CA LEU A 201 -7.06 -3.43 -0.35
C LEU A 201 -6.91 -2.42 0.79
N VAL A 202 -5.79 -2.46 1.49
CA VAL A 202 -5.41 -1.47 2.51
C VAL A 202 -3.98 -1.07 2.23
N ASP A 203 -3.69 0.22 2.16
CA ASP A 203 -2.34 0.71 1.89
C ASP A 203 -1.34 0.31 2.99
N SER A 204 -0.05 0.58 2.74
CA SER A 204 1.01 0.24 3.70
C SER A 204 0.98 1.01 5.03
N LEU A 205 0.19 2.08 5.14
CA LEU A 205 0.05 2.88 6.36
C LEU A 205 -1.24 2.56 7.13
N GLY A 206 -2.14 1.77 6.56
CA GLY A 206 -3.48 1.55 7.09
C GLY A 206 -4.41 2.76 6.95
N GLU A 207 -4.06 3.75 6.13
CA GLU A 207 -4.81 5.01 6.01
C GLU A 207 -5.80 5.00 4.85
N HIS A 208 -5.51 4.32 3.74
CA HIS A 208 -6.44 4.19 2.63
C HIS A 208 -6.90 2.76 2.49
N SER A 209 -8.15 2.60 2.05
CA SER A 209 -8.69 1.30 1.69
C SER A 209 -9.53 1.38 0.43
N LEU A 210 -9.52 0.31 -0.35
CA LEU A 210 -10.34 0.13 -1.54
C LEU A 210 -11.14 -1.15 -1.37
N SER A 211 -12.46 -1.10 -1.47
CA SER A 211 -13.34 -2.26 -1.24
C SER A 211 -14.37 -2.42 -2.35
N VAL A 212 -14.68 -3.68 -2.66
CA VAL A 212 -15.78 -4.04 -3.55
C VAL A 212 -16.99 -4.44 -2.72
N THR A 213 -18.13 -3.81 -2.99
CA THR A 213 -19.44 -4.14 -2.41
C THR A 213 -20.43 -4.45 -3.53
N SER A 214 -21.63 -4.93 -3.18
CA SER A 214 -22.73 -5.10 -4.13
C SER A 214 -23.19 -3.80 -4.82
N ASP A 215 -22.82 -2.63 -4.30
CA ASP A 215 -23.13 -1.33 -4.91
C ASP A 215 -22.00 -0.80 -5.81
N GLY A 216 -20.81 -1.40 -5.78
CA GLY A 216 -19.69 -1.05 -6.64
C GLY A 216 -18.31 -1.07 -5.96
N LEU A 217 -17.35 -0.35 -6.55
CA LEU A 217 -15.99 -0.16 -6.06
C LEU A 217 -15.86 1.18 -5.34
N PHE A 218 -15.36 1.16 -4.11
CA PHE A 218 -15.26 2.36 -3.27
C PHE A 218 -13.87 2.49 -2.66
N ALA A 219 -13.36 3.72 -2.60
CA ALA A 219 -12.13 4.02 -1.86
C ALA A 219 -12.40 4.97 -0.70
N TYR A 220 -11.72 4.71 0.42
CA TYR A 220 -11.90 5.41 1.69
C TYR A 220 -10.56 5.82 2.28
N ILE A 221 -10.56 6.96 2.97
CA ILE A 221 -9.49 7.38 3.86
C ILE A 221 -9.91 7.22 5.33
N GLY A 222 -8.96 6.84 6.16
CA GLY A 222 -9.13 6.56 7.58
C GLY A 222 -9.59 7.82 8.32
N SER A 223 -10.81 7.78 8.84
CA SER A 223 -11.41 8.81 9.68
C SER A 223 -12.49 8.12 10.52
N ASP A 224 -13.12 8.86 11.43
CA ASP A 224 -14.26 8.35 12.20
C ASP A 224 -15.49 9.25 11.94
N PRO A 225 -16.46 8.81 11.09
CA PRO A 225 -16.43 7.58 10.29
C PRO A 225 -15.46 7.63 9.09
N PRO A 226 -15.08 6.48 8.48
CA PRO A 226 -14.25 6.47 7.27
C PRO A 226 -14.86 7.32 6.16
N GLN A 227 -14.03 8.12 5.50
CA GLN A 227 -14.50 9.07 4.49
C GLN A 227 -14.23 8.51 3.10
N MET A 228 -15.27 8.49 2.27
CA MET A 228 -15.15 8.08 0.88
C MET A 228 -14.44 9.17 0.07
N TYR A 229 -13.67 8.79 -0.94
CA TYR A 229 -13.10 9.73 -1.91
C TYR A 229 -13.20 9.22 -3.35
N TYR A 230 -13.67 7.98 -3.53
CA TYR A 230 -13.94 7.40 -4.83
C TYR A 230 -15.15 6.46 -4.73
N ALA A 231 -16.03 6.55 -5.72
CA ALA A 231 -17.09 5.58 -5.98
C ALA A 231 -17.16 5.33 -7.49
N GLY A 232 -17.02 4.08 -7.89
CA GLY A 232 -17.01 3.66 -9.28
C GLY A 232 -17.68 2.32 -9.50
N LEU A 233 -18.07 2.07 -10.76
CA LEU A 233 -18.57 0.80 -11.33
C LEU A 233 -19.53 -0.04 -10.47
N ARG A 234 -20.83 0.08 -10.75
CA ARG A 234 -21.83 -0.96 -10.39
C ARG A 234 -21.83 -2.13 -11.39
N TYR A 235 -21.46 -1.85 -12.64
CA TYR A 235 -21.30 -2.81 -13.75
C TYR A 235 -20.14 -2.33 -14.64
N GLY A 236 -19.15 -3.19 -14.89
CA GLY A 236 -18.00 -2.90 -15.77
C GLY A 236 -16.71 -3.53 -15.29
N SER A 237 -15.73 -3.67 -16.19
CA SER A 237 -14.34 -3.98 -15.86
C SER A 237 -13.52 -2.70 -15.84
N LEU A 238 -12.52 -2.62 -14.95
CA LEU A 238 -11.51 -1.59 -15.05
C LEU A 238 -10.67 -1.86 -16.31
N ASP A 239 -10.60 -0.89 -17.21
CA ASP A 239 -9.73 -0.98 -18.38
C ASP A 239 -8.28 -0.78 -17.93
N LEU A 240 -7.54 -1.88 -17.85
CA LEU A 240 -6.15 -1.89 -17.45
C LEU A 240 -5.24 -1.94 -18.68
N PRO A 241 -4.09 -1.25 -18.65
CA PRO A 241 -3.12 -1.34 -19.73
C PRO A 241 -2.64 -2.80 -19.87
N THR A 242 -2.65 -3.31 -21.10
CA THR A 242 -2.16 -4.66 -21.39
C THR A 242 -0.69 -4.78 -20.99
N ALA A 243 -0.37 -5.72 -20.12
CA ALA A 243 0.99 -5.94 -19.64
C ALA A 243 1.89 -6.43 -20.79
N SER A 244 2.97 -5.69 -21.06
CA SER A 244 4.06 -6.12 -21.97
C SER A 244 5.20 -6.83 -21.21
N SER A 245 5.22 -6.69 -19.89
CA SER A 245 6.22 -7.27 -18.99
C SER A 245 5.60 -7.63 -17.62
N ALA A 246 6.43 -7.75 -16.57
CA ALA A 246 5.89 -7.93 -15.22
C ALA A 246 5.14 -6.66 -14.79
N GLN A 247 3.91 -6.87 -14.32
CA GLN A 247 3.00 -5.79 -13.95
C GLN A 247 2.30 -6.16 -12.64
N TYR A 248 2.03 -5.17 -11.80
CA TYR A 248 1.17 -5.30 -10.63
C TYR A 248 0.40 -4.00 -10.39
N MET A 249 -0.72 -4.08 -9.69
CA MET A 249 -1.50 -2.93 -9.26
C MET A 249 -1.37 -2.76 -7.75
N LYS A 250 -1.29 -1.53 -7.25
CA LYS A 250 -1.13 -1.25 -5.82
C LYS A 250 -1.90 0.00 -5.38
N LEU A 251 -2.53 -0.09 -4.22
CA LEU A 251 -3.07 1.06 -3.50
C LEU A 251 -1.93 1.69 -2.69
N ASP A 252 -1.50 2.86 -3.13
CA ASP A 252 -0.40 3.59 -2.51
C ASP A 252 -0.85 4.40 -1.29
N SER A 253 0.12 4.78 -0.45
CA SER A 253 -0.13 5.53 0.79
C SER A 253 -0.63 6.97 0.60
N ASP A 254 -0.69 7.43 -0.65
CA ASP A 254 -1.28 8.70 -1.07
C ASP A 254 -2.73 8.55 -1.59
N GLY A 255 -3.27 7.32 -1.57
CA GLY A 255 -4.64 7.02 -1.96
C GLY A 255 -4.83 6.68 -3.44
N HIS A 256 -3.78 6.73 -4.26
CA HIS A 256 -3.85 6.35 -5.67
C HIS A 256 -3.84 4.83 -5.84
N LEU A 257 -4.57 4.33 -6.84
CA LEU A 257 -4.49 2.94 -7.27
C LEU A 257 -3.69 2.87 -8.57
N ARG A 258 -2.40 2.54 -8.48
CA ARG A 258 -1.48 2.63 -9.62
C ARG A 258 -1.15 1.26 -10.18
N VAL A 259 -1.03 1.20 -11.51
CA VAL A 259 -0.46 0.06 -12.22
C VAL A 259 1.01 0.32 -12.47
N TYR A 260 1.85 -0.59 -11.98
CA TYR A 260 3.30 -0.57 -12.13
C TYR A 260 3.71 -1.61 -13.14
N GLU A 261 4.57 -1.23 -14.09
CA GLU A 261 5.13 -2.13 -15.09
C GLU A 261 6.65 -2.03 -15.17
N TRP A 262 7.30 -3.17 -15.40
CA TRP A 262 8.75 -3.23 -15.52
C TRP A 262 9.25 -2.76 -16.90
N GLY A 263 9.94 -1.63 -16.93
CA GLY A 263 10.55 -1.07 -18.14
C GLY A 263 12.07 -1.11 -18.16
N VAL A 264 12.66 -0.49 -19.18
CA VAL A 264 14.12 -0.34 -19.34
C VAL A 264 14.75 0.43 -18.18
N LYS A 265 14.00 1.38 -17.59
CA LYS A 265 14.44 2.22 -16.47
C LYS A 265 13.94 1.70 -15.11
N GLY A 266 13.52 0.43 -15.03
CA GLY A 266 12.92 -0.15 -13.82
C GLY A 266 11.40 -0.02 -13.78
N TRP A 267 10.82 -0.12 -12.59
CA TRP A 267 9.38 0.01 -12.38
C TRP A 267 8.89 1.42 -12.70
N ALA A 268 7.87 1.50 -13.55
CA ALA A 268 7.22 2.76 -13.90
C ALA A 268 5.71 2.65 -13.68
N VAL A 269 5.09 3.77 -13.28
CA VAL A 269 3.63 3.90 -13.26
C VAL A 269 3.14 4.03 -14.70
N VAL A 270 2.29 3.12 -15.13
CA VAL A 270 1.70 3.13 -16.48
C VAL A 270 0.23 3.52 -16.50
N ALA A 271 -0.45 3.46 -15.35
CA ALA A 271 -1.81 3.97 -15.18
C ALA A 271 -2.08 4.34 -13.73
N ASP A 272 -2.94 5.34 -13.54
CA ASP A 272 -3.67 5.58 -12.30
C ASP A 272 -5.14 5.25 -12.54
N VAL A 273 -5.60 4.21 -11.86
CA VAL A 273 -6.85 3.51 -12.15
C VAL A 273 -8.06 4.27 -11.63
N LEU A 274 -7.91 5.05 -10.55
CA LEU A 274 -9.01 5.85 -10.03
C LEU A 274 -9.27 7.08 -10.91
N GLY A 275 -8.26 7.54 -11.66
CA GLY A 275 -8.41 8.61 -12.66
C GLY A 275 -8.91 9.94 -12.09
N LEU A 276 -8.75 10.16 -10.79
CA LEU A 276 -9.22 11.36 -10.10
C LEU A 276 -8.34 12.57 -10.43
N SER A 277 -8.94 13.77 -10.37
CA SER A 277 -8.17 15.02 -10.45
C SER A 277 -7.23 15.14 -9.25
N ALA A 278 -6.15 15.92 -9.39
CA ALA A 278 -5.17 16.08 -8.31
C ALA A 278 -5.81 16.52 -6.98
N CYS A 279 -6.83 17.38 -7.02
CA CYS A 279 -7.51 17.90 -5.83
C CYS A 279 -8.56 16.97 -5.22
N ALA A 280 -8.98 15.92 -5.95
CA ALA A 280 -9.90 14.91 -5.44
C ALA A 280 -9.21 13.87 -4.54
N TYR A 281 -7.87 13.84 -4.50
CA TYR A 281 -7.15 12.98 -3.56
C TYR A 281 -7.08 13.60 -2.15
N PRO A 282 -7.43 12.86 -1.09
CA PRO A 282 -7.59 13.43 0.24
C PRO A 282 -6.34 14.10 0.82
N LYS A 283 -5.13 13.67 0.45
CA LYS A 283 -3.88 14.11 1.11
C LYS A 283 -3.03 15.08 0.30
N VAL A 284 -3.48 15.50 -0.88
CA VAL A 284 -2.66 16.29 -1.83
C VAL A 284 -2.07 17.58 -1.23
N CYS A 285 -2.81 18.25 -0.35
CA CYS A 285 -2.41 19.48 0.33
C CYS A 285 -2.28 19.32 1.85
N GLY A 286 -2.23 18.08 2.35
CA GLY A 286 -2.17 17.79 3.77
C GLY A 286 -3.41 18.25 4.55
N THR A 287 -3.30 18.23 5.87
CA THR A 287 -4.39 18.57 6.81
C THR A 287 -4.78 20.03 6.67
N TYR A 288 -6.09 20.33 6.58
CA TYR A 288 -6.65 21.68 6.45
C TYR A 288 -6.18 22.50 5.23
N GLY A 289 -5.36 21.95 4.32
CA GLY A 289 -4.91 22.66 3.12
C GLY A 289 -6.00 22.70 2.05
N ILE A 290 -6.04 23.77 1.26
CA ILE A 290 -6.96 23.93 0.12
C ILE A 290 -6.18 23.69 -1.17
N CYS A 291 -6.70 22.81 -2.02
CA CYS A 291 -6.19 22.49 -3.34
C CYS A 291 -6.99 23.23 -4.42
N SER A 292 -6.28 24.00 -5.24
CA SER A 292 -6.83 24.69 -6.42
C SER A 292 -5.96 24.37 -7.62
N ASN A 293 -6.49 23.64 -8.60
CA ASN A 293 -5.74 23.23 -9.80
C ASN A 293 -4.36 22.61 -9.46
N GLY A 294 -4.31 21.75 -8.43
CA GLY A 294 -3.08 21.12 -7.95
C GLY A 294 -2.15 22.00 -7.11
N HIS A 295 -2.52 23.26 -6.85
CA HIS A 295 -1.76 24.18 -6.00
C HIS A 295 -2.33 24.19 -4.59
N CYS A 296 -1.46 24.07 -3.60
CA CYS A 296 -1.84 24.02 -2.20
C CYS A 296 -1.71 25.38 -1.52
N SER A 297 -2.75 25.77 -0.80
CA SER A 297 -2.77 26.97 0.03
C SER A 297 -3.34 26.68 1.41
N CYS A 298 -3.10 27.59 2.34
CA CYS A 298 -3.66 27.50 3.69
C CYS A 298 -4.84 28.46 3.84
N PRO A 299 -5.96 28.06 4.46
CA PRO A 299 -7.10 28.95 4.65
C PRO A 299 -6.69 30.22 5.42
N VAL A 300 -7.00 31.38 4.83
CA VAL A 300 -6.78 32.68 5.46
C VAL A 300 -8.10 33.25 5.97
N GLY A 301 -8.05 33.97 7.09
CA GLY A 301 -9.22 34.71 7.58
C GLY A 301 -9.57 35.89 6.66
N ALA A 302 -10.72 36.53 6.90
CA ALA A 302 -11.19 37.69 6.13
C ALA A 302 -10.20 38.88 6.10
N SER A 303 -9.26 38.95 7.04
CA SER A 303 -8.17 39.94 7.09
C SER A 303 -6.93 39.56 6.26
N GLY A 304 -6.95 38.42 5.55
CA GLY A 304 -5.80 37.89 4.83
C GLY A 304 -4.69 37.34 5.72
N CYS A 305 -4.93 37.23 7.03
CA CYS A 305 -3.97 36.72 8.01
C CYS A 305 -4.31 35.28 8.48
N TYR A 306 -3.27 34.55 8.89
CA TYR A 306 -3.36 33.22 9.50
C TYR A 306 -3.80 33.32 10.97
N SER A 307 -5.06 33.68 11.19
CA SER A 307 -5.60 33.88 12.54
C SER A 307 -5.90 32.58 13.28
N PHE A 308 -6.25 31.51 12.56
CA PHE A 308 -6.70 30.24 13.16
C PHE A 308 -5.94 29.02 12.65
N LEU A 309 -5.57 29.03 11.37
CA LEU A 309 -4.77 28.00 10.71
C LEU A 309 -3.52 28.66 10.14
N ARG A 310 -2.37 28.01 10.29
CA ARG A 310 -1.10 28.46 9.72
C ARG A 310 -0.42 27.35 8.93
N PRO A 311 0.31 27.65 7.85
CA PRO A 311 1.08 26.64 7.13
C PRO A 311 2.06 25.93 8.06
N VAL A 312 2.18 24.61 7.93
CA VAL A 312 3.24 23.85 8.61
C VAL A 312 4.61 24.30 8.11
N ASN A 313 4.72 24.56 6.80
CA ASN A 313 5.91 25.09 6.17
C ASN A 313 5.55 25.95 4.96
N PHE A 314 5.93 27.22 4.97
CA PHE A 314 5.67 28.16 3.87
C PHE A 314 6.32 27.76 2.53
N ARG A 315 7.40 26.96 2.56
CA ARG A 315 8.09 26.47 1.35
C ARG A 315 7.55 25.14 0.86
N ARG A 316 6.73 24.46 1.67
CA ARG A 316 6.13 23.16 1.38
C ARG A 316 4.64 23.17 1.75
N PRO A 317 3.81 23.87 0.96
CA PRO A 317 2.38 24.01 1.23
C PRO A 317 1.62 22.67 1.18
N ASP A 318 2.18 21.66 0.51
CA ASP A 318 1.70 20.28 0.44
C ASP A 318 1.67 19.57 1.81
N LEU A 319 2.44 20.05 2.79
CA LEU A 319 2.41 19.53 4.15
C LEU A 319 1.17 19.98 4.94
N GLY A 320 0.37 20.90 4.37
CA GLY A 320 -0.86 21.41 4.96
C GLY A 320 -0.65 22.46 6.04
N CYS A 321 -1.69 22.60 6.87
CA CYS A 321 -1.79 23.60 7.92
C CYS A 321 -1.93 22.97 9.31
N SER A 322 -1.60 23.78 10.30
CA SER A 322 -1.80 23.47 11.72
C SER A 322 -2.69 24.50 12.38
N GLU A 323 -3.46 24.06 13.36
CA GLU A 323 -4.20 24.94 14.26
C GLU A 323 -3.22 25.84 15.02
N VAL A 324 -3.52 27.15 15.07
CA VAL A 324 -2.72 28.11 15.84
C VAL A 324 -2.91 27.85 17.34
N THR A 325 -4.14 27.54 17.76
CA THR A 325 -4.49 27.15 19.13
C THR A 325 -5.25 25.82 19.09
N PRO A 326 -4.74 24.76 19.75
CA PRO A 326 -5.43 23.48 19.80
C PRO A 326 -6.80 23.56 20.48
N ILE A 327 -7.74 22.72 20.05
CA ILE A 327 -9.06 22.61 20.67
C ILE A 327 -8.96 22.13 22.13
N ASP A 328 -9.57 22.89 23.05
CA ASP A 328 -9.73 22.50 24.45
C ASP A 328 -11.19 22.15 24.74
N CYS A 329 -11.46 20.86 24.93
CA CYS A 329 -12.81 20.36 25.22
C CYS A 329 -13.31 20.72 26.63
N LYS A 330 -12.45 21.20 27.52
CA LYS A 330 -12.87 21.73 28.84
C LYS A 330 -13.36 23.17 28.75
N ALA A 331 -13.09 23.85 27.64
CA ALA A 331 -13.40 25.24 27.40
C ALA A 331 -14.33 25.44 26.17
N PRO A 332 -15.50 24.77 26.09
CA PRO A 332 -16.36 24.80 24.91
C PRO A 332 -16.90 26.20 24.58
N ASN A 333 -17.03 27.06 25.59
CA ASN A 333 -17.48 28.45 25.41
C ASN A 333 -16.51 29.32 24.58
N TYR A 334 -15.27 28.86 24.38
CA TYR A 334 -14.25 29.52 23.57
C TYR A 334 -14.07 28.87 22.20
N GLN A 335 -14.90 27.89 21.85
CA GLN A 335 -14.87 27.24 20.55
C GLN A 335 -15.85 27.92 19.60
N ARG A 336 -15.43 28.19 18.37
CA ARG A 336 -16.29 28.74 17.33
C ARG A 336 -16.14 27.98 16.03
N MET A 337 -17.19 28.02 15.21
CA MET A 337 -17.14 27.55 13.83
C MET A 337 -16.81 28.74 12.93
N ILE A 338 -15.72 28.64 12.18
CA ILE A 338 -15.32 29.62 11.18
C ILE A 338 -15.59 29.05 9.80
N ALA A 339 -16.29 29.82 8.97
CA ALA A 339 -16.54 29.46 7.59
C ALA A 339 -15.30 29.78 6.74
N PHE A 340 -14.90 28.81 5.93
CA PHE A 340 -14.04 29.05 4.78
C PHE A 340 -14.93 28.90 3.55
N GLY A 341 -15.30 30.04 2.94
CA GLY A 341 -16.18 30.10 1.78
C GLY A 341 -15.53 29.53 0.53
N ASP A 342 -16.34 29.07 -0.42
CA ASP A 342 -15.94 28.56 -1.74
C ASP A 342 -15.00 27.36 -1.74
N VAL A 343 -15.09 26.53 -0.70
CA VAL A 343 -14.31 25.30 -0.56
C VAL A 343 -15.26 24.11 -0.44
N SER A 344 -15.06 23.13 -1.31
CA SER A 344 -15.63 21.79 -1.19
C SER A 344 -14.66 20.84 -0.48
N TYR A 345 -15.19 19.75 0.05
CA TYR A 345 -14.38 18.65 0.57
C TYR A 345 -14.21 17.62 -0.53
N PHE A 346 -13.05 16.94 -0.62
CA PHE A 346 -12.73 15.91 -1.63
C PHE A 346 -13.70 14.72 -1.70
N ASN A 347 -14.75 14.72 -0.89
CA ASN A 347 -15.66 13.61 -0.78
C ASN A 347 -16.53 13.49 -2.03
N TYR A 348 -16.67 12.24 -2.48
CA TYR A 348 -17.79 11.82 -3.30
C TYR A 348 -19.11 12.06 -2.55
N VAL A 349 -20.11 12.54 -3.26
CA VAL A 349 -21.41 12.94 -2.69
C VAL A 349 -22.25 11.71 -2.36
N ASP A 350 -22.01 11.08 -1.21
CA ASP A 350 -22.99 10.13 -0.65
C ASP A 350 -23.89 10.84 0.36
N ASP A 351 -25.14 11.07 -0.01
CA ASP A 351 -26.16 11.63 0.88
C ASP A 351 -26.44 10.70 2.08
N ARG A 352 -26.19 9.39 1.94
CA ARG A 352 -26.34 8.40 3.02
C ARG A 352 -25.22 8.50 4.06
N ALA A 353 -24.09 9.10 3.70
CA ALA A 353 -22.98 9.33 4.62
C ALA A 353 -23.17 10.62 5.46
N ALA A 354 -24.22 11.40 5.22
CA ALA A 354 -24.52 12.57 6.01
C ALA A 354 -24.86 12.18 7.46
N ALA A 355 -24.25 12.87 8.43
CA ALA A 355 -24.59 12.70 9.83
C ALA A 355 -26.04 13.14 10.11
N MET A 356 -26.50 14.16 9.38
CA MET A 356 -27.87 14.68 9.43
C MET A 356 -28.26 15.19 8.03
N GLY A 357 -29.47 14.88 7.57
CA GLY A 357 -30.05 15.40 6.33
C GLY A 357 -31.31 16.20 6.60
N GLY A 358 -31.63 17.15 5.70
CA GLY A 358 -32.80 18.03 5.84
C GLY A 358 -32.69 19.01 7.01
N VAL A 359 -31.46 19.38 7.39
CA VAL A 359 -31.19 20.30 8.51
C VAL A 359 -30.63 21.62 8.01
N GLY A 360 -30.87 22.70 8.75
CA GLY A 360 -30.27 23.99 8.46
C GLY A 360 -28.81 24.08 8.91
N VAL A 361 -28.08 25.05 8.35
CA VAL A 361 -26.66 25.30 8.62
C VAL A 361 -26.31 25.45 10.11
N GLU A 362 -27.17 26.10 10.90
CA GLU A 362 -26.92 26.32 12.33
C GLU A 362 -27.00 25.01 13.14
N ALA A 363 -27.93 24.12 12.80
CA ALA A 363 -27.99 22.79 13.43
C ALA A 363 -26.71 21.99 13.17
N CYS A 364 -26.17 22.10 11.94
CA CYS A 364 -24.93 21.45 11.55
C CYS A 364 -23.71 21.98 12.36
N LYS A 365 -23.57 23.30 12.47
CA LYS A 365 -22.53 23.94 13.31
C LYS A 365 -22.62 23.50 14.76
N GLN A 366 -23.83 23.51 15.33
CA GLN A 366 -24.06 23.16 16.74
C GLN A 366 -23.75 21.69 17.02
N ALA A 367 -24.04 20.78 16.10
CA ALA A 367 -23.70 19.37 16.27
C ALA A 367 -22.17 19.17 16.38
N CYS A 368 -21.38 19.86 15.56
CA CYS A 368 -19.92 19.81 15.66
C CYS A 368 -19.41 20.46 16.95
N LEU A 369 -19.96 21.61 17.37
CA LEU A 369 -19.56 22.27 18.60
C LEU A 369 -19.77 21.38 19.85
N LYS A 370 -20.88 20.64 19.90
CA LYS A 370 -21.20 19.71 21.00
C LYS A 370 -20.27 18.50 21.07
N SER A 371 -19.67 18.09 19.96
CA SER A 371 -18.74 16.95 19.91
C SER A 371 -17.30 17.41 20.11
N CYS A 372 -16.63 16.88 21.13
CA CYS A 372 -15.19 17.11 21.35
C CYS A 372 -14.33 16.51 20.22
N ALA A 373 -14.78 15.42 19.59
CA ALA A 373 -14.05 14.76 18.51
C ALA A 373 -14.17 15.52 17.18
N CYS A 374 -15.26 16.27 16.97
CA CYS A 374 -15.46 17.00 15.72
C CYS A 374 -14.43 18.13 15.55
N ARG A 375 -13.88 18.24 14.35
CA ARG A 375 -12.93 19.27 13.92
C ARG A 375 -13.49 20.16 12.83
N ALA A 376 -14.40 19.66 11.99
CA ALA A 376 -15.11 20.49 11.03
C ALA A 376 -16.50 19.92 10.72
N ALA A 377 -17.37 20.79 10.24
CA ALA A 377 -18.66 20.45 9.66
C ALA A 377 -18.69 20.92 8.20
N LEU A 378 -18.93 20.00 7.28
CA LEU A 378 -19.19 20.33 5.88
C LEU A 378 -20.72 20.38 5.71
N PHE A 379 -21.21 21.52 5.24
CA PHE A 379 -22.62 21.70 4.97
C PHE A 379 -22.85 21.84 3.47
N ARG A 380 -23.73 21.00 2.94
CA ARG A 380 -24.08 20.98 1.53
C ARG A 380 -25.56 21.22 1.34
N TYR A 381 -25.92 22.09 0.41
CA TYR A 381 -27.29 22.51 0.19
C TYR A 381 -27.50 22.89 -1.27
N GLY A 382 -28.76 22.85 -1.71
CA GLY A 382 -29.15 23.33 -3.03
C GLY A 382 -29.25 24.85 -3.05
N SER A 383 -30.44 25.37 -3.35
CA SER A 383 -30.76 26.79 -3.26
C SER A 383 -31.19 27.25 -1.86
N ASP A 384 -31.55 26.34 -0.96
CA ASP A 384 -32.09 26.64 0.36
C ASP A 384 -31.16 26.15 1.48
N GLU A 385 -30.53 27.07 2.20
CA GLU A 385 -29.64 26.79 3.34
C GLU A 385 -30.37 26.23 4.58
N SER A 386 -31.70 26.27 4.60
CA SER A 386 -32.50 25.74 5.70
C SER A 386 -32.68 24.21 5.67
N SER A 387 -32.37 23.58 4.52
CA SER A 387 -32.50 22.14 4.33
C SER A 387 -31.33 21.60 3.50
N GLY A 388 -30.27 21.18 4.19
CA GLY A 388 -29.09 20.58 3.59
C GLY A 388 -28.63 19.29 4.28
N PHE A 389 -27.50 18.78 3.80
CA PHE A 389 -26.79 17.62 4.34
C PHE A 389 -25.58 18.09 5.13
N CYS A 390 -25.45 17.58 6.35
CA CYS A 390 -24.38 17.89 7.28
C CYS A 390 -23.45 16.70 7.46
N TYR A 391 -22.16 16.91 7.21
CA TYR A 391 -21.12 15.91 7.43
C TYR A 391 -20.19 16.39 8.54
N LEU A 392 -20.03 15.57 9.58
CA LEU A 392 -19.17 15.88 10.72
C LEU A 392 -17.83 15.17 10.55
N LEU A 393 -16.75 15.92 10.60
CA LEU A 393 -15.40 15.42 10.35
C LEU A 393 -14.61 15.42 11.64
N SER A 394 -14.14 14.25 12.07
CA SER A 394 -13.19 14.12 13.19
C SER A 394 -11.75 14.47 12.77
N LYS A 395 -11.44 14.34 11.48
CA LYS A 395 -10.18 14.74 10.85
C LYS A 395 -10.47 15.47 9.55
N VAL A 396 -9.73 16.55 9.29
CA VAL A 396 -9.85 17.35 8.07
C VAL A 396 -8.59 17.16 7.26
N TYR A 397 -8.70 16.45 6.13
CA TYR A 397 -7.60 16.32 5.21
C TYR A 397 -7.53 17.54 4.28
N SER A 398 -7.11 17.36 3.03
CA SER A 398 -7.17 18.42 2.03
C SER A 398 -8.62 18.83 1.81
N MET A 399 -8.80 20.03 1.31
CA MET A 399 -10.07 20.53 0.80
C MET A 399 -9.78 21.02 -0.62
N MET A 400 -10.81 21.32 -1.40
CA MET A 400 -10.67 21.78 -2.78
C MET A 400 -11.54 22.99 -3.02
N ASP A 401 -11.19 23.85 -3.98
CA ASP A 401 -12.09 24.92 -4.38
C ASP A 401 -13.43 24.35 -4.87
N ASN A 402 -14.52 25.06 -4.59
CA ASN A 402 -15.85 24.59 -4.98
C ASN A 402 -16.07 24.81 -6.48
N GLU A 403 -15.99 23.74 -7.26
CA GLU A 403 -16.35 23.72 -8.69
C GLU A 403 -17.88 23.53 -8.83
N TRP A 404 -18.64 24.55 -8.44
CA TRP A 404 -20.12 24.56 -8.49
C TRP A 404 -20.65 24.14 -9.87
N GLU A 405 -19.98 24.57 -10.95
CA GLU A 405 -20.36 24.32 -12.34
C GLU A 405 -20.50 22.83 -12.68
N GLU A 406 -19.81 21.95 -11.96
CA GLU A 406 -19.86 20.50 -12.18
C GLU A 406 -20.88 19.79 -11.27
N SER A 407 -21.20 20.36 -10.11
CA SER A 407 -21.91 19.65 -9.04
C SER A 407 -23.34 20.13 -8.77
N ASN A 408 -23.74 21.34 -9.19
CA ASN A 408 -25.05 21.94 -8.92
C ASN A 408 -25.43 22.03 -7.42
N PHE A 409 -24.46 22.01 -6.50
CA PHE A 409 -24.68 22.14 -5.06
C PHE A 409 -23.67 23.08 -4.40
N ASN A 410 -24.14 23.82 -3.40
CA ASN A 410 -23.32 24.75 -2.65
C ASN A 410 -22.70 23.96 -1.51
N SER A 411 -21.44 24.26 -1.23
CA SER A 411 -20.70 23.60 -0.17
C SER A 411 -20.00 24.66 0.67
N THR A 412 -20.06 24.51 1.98
CA THR A 412 -19.33 25.37 2.90
C THR A 412 -18.69 24.53 3.98
N ALA A 413 -17.37 24.68 4.12
CA ALA A 413 -16.61 24.08 5.19
C ALA A 413 -16.58 25.01 6.41
N PHE A 414 -17.11 24.52 7.54
CA PHE A 414 -17.00 25.17 8.83
C PHE A 414 -15.95 24.45 9.67
N VAL A 415 -14.84 25.10 9.96
CA VAL A 415 -13.78 24.54 10.81
C VAL A 415 -13.97 25.00 12.25
N LYS A 416 -13.84 24.07 13.18
CA LYS A 416 -13.89 24.33 14.60
C LYS A 416 -12.54 24.88 15.05
N VAL A 417 -12.53 26.05 15.67
CA VAL A 417 -11.31 26.72 16.14
C VAL A 417 -11.43 27.09 17.61
N GLN A 418 -10.28 27.13 18.29
CA GLN A 418 -10.17 27.60 19.67
C GLN A 418 -9.83 29.09 19.68
N ILE A 419 -10.63 29.90 20.38
CA ILE A 419 -10.32 31.31 20.63
C ILE A 419 -9.53 31.42 21.94
N PRO A 420 -8.36 32.08 21.93
CA PRO A 420 -7.64 32.36 23.17
C PRO A 420 -8.50 33.21 24.11
N PRO A 421 -8.57 32.90 25.41
CA PRO A 421 -9.21 33.80 26.36
C PRO A 421 -8.53 35.18 26.31
N PRO A 422 -9.29 36.27 26.49
CA PRO A 422 -8.72 37.61 26.50
C PRO A 422 -7.59 37.67 27.54
N ARG A 423 -6.41 38.16 27.13
CA ARG A 423 -5.29 38.34 28.06
C ARG A 423 -5.75 39.32 29.13
N VAL A 424 -5.91 38.83 30.37
CA VAL A 424 -6.07 39.70 31.53
C VAL A 424 -4.73 40.40 31.70
N GLY A 425 -4.68 41.70 31.43
CA GLY A 425 -3.47 42.50 31.60
C GLY A 425 -3.06 42.47 33.07
N HIS A 426 -1.79 42.11 33.31
CA HIS A 426 -1.11 42.34 34.58
C HIS A 426 -0.44 43.71 34.57
#